data_AF-A0A6D2KPU8-F1
#
_entry.id   AF-A0A6D2KPU8-F1
#
_cell.length_a   1.000
_cell.length_b   1.000
_cell.length_c   1.000
_cell.angle_alpha   90.00
_cell.angle_beta   90.00
_cell.angle_gamma   90.00
#
_symmetry.space_group_name_H-M   'P 1'
#
loop_
_entity.id
_entity.type
_entity.pdbx_description
1 polymer ?
#
loop_
_entity_poly.entity_id
_entity_poly.type
_entity_poly.pdbx_seq_one_letter_code
_entity_poly.pdbx_strand_id
1 'polypeptide(L)'
;MDQIRRSCFGKLFEIPLARCSNSGKLLHQLITRQLVTRKKYELWMVFGGHPLKFSLAEFAQITGLPCGDIPKDVGNKIEKTPDATWREIIGESADTTLTQICNLLEDKKTRESMSDDRKLKLALILIVDGVLIANLQHPTTKPTPRYVTMLSDLQNFLQYPWGRESCLITIDSLRPALQPVKKKDDPIKKFRARLFDGSVVLKGFPIALQLLAFKNIPKLLEWLPSIRGPHSLGYLSRHCSITHASQRE
;
A
#
# COMPACT_ATOMS: atom_id res chain seq x y z
N MET A 1 -2.85 -19.82 -0.63
CA MET A 1 -2.60 -18.77 -1.65
C MET A 1 -3.83 -18.48 -2.50
N ASP A 2 -4.55 -19.48 -2.99
CA ASP A 2 -5.72 -19.25 -3.86
C ASP A 2 -6.84 -18.46 -3.20
N GLN A 3 -7.08 -18.66 -1.91
CA GLN A 3 -8.07 -17.89 -1.15
C GLN A 3 -7.74 -16.38 -1.11
N ILE A 4 -6.46 -16.02 -0.94
CA ILE A 4 -6.02 -14.61 -0.96
C ILE A 4 -6.16 -14.04 -2.37
N ARG A 5 -5.84 -14.82 -3.40
CA ARG A 5 -5.98 -14.38 -4.80
C ARG A 5 -7.43 -14.15 -5.21
N ARG A 6 -8.38 -14.86 -4.61
CA ARG A 6 -9.82 -14.70 -4.83
C ARG A 6 -10.45 -13.64 -3.92
N SER A 7 -9.71 -13.05 -2.99
CA SER A 7 -10.19 -12.02 -2.08
C SER A 7 -9.93 -10.61 -2.65
N CYS A 8 -10.26 -9.58 -1.87
CA CYS A 8 -10.02 -8.19 -2.22
C CYS A 8 -8.54 -7.84 -2.46
N PHE A 9 -7.62 -8.67 -1.97
CA PHE A 9 -6.17 -8.50 -2.17
C PHE A 9 -5.68 -9.10 -3.50
N GLY A 10 -6.53 -9.81 -4.26
CA GLY A 10 -6.16 -10.54 -5.46
C GLY A 10 -5.41 -9.70 -6.49
N LYS A 11 -5.90 -8.49 -6.77
CA LYS A 11 -5.29 -7.58 -7.74
C LYS A 11 -3.89 -7.11 -7.33
N LEU A 12 -3.52 -7.14 -6.05
CA LEU A 12 -2.15 -6.84 -5.62
C LEU A 12 -1.14 -7.84 -6.19
N PHE A 13 -1.55 -9.10 -6.41
CA PHE A 13 -0.71 -10.15 -7.00
C PHE A 13 -0.62 -10.06 -8.53
N GLU A 14 -1.48 -9.26 -9.17
CA GLU A 14 -1.42 -8.97 -10.60
C GLU A 14 -0.45 -7.82 -10.91
N ILE A 15 -0.06 -7.03 -9.90
CA ILE A 15 0.94 -5.99 -10.05
C ILE A 15 2.28 -6.65 -10.40
N PRO A 16 2.90 -6.31 -11.54
CA PRO A 16 4.14 -6.94 -11.97
C PRO A 16 5.33 -6.37 -11.18
N LEU A 17 5.40 -6.64 -9.87
CA LEU A 17 6.39 -6.07 -8.95
C LEU A 17 7.83 -6.39 -9.37
N ALA A 18 8.08 -7.58 -9.93
CA ALA A 18 9.40 -7.96 -10.45
C ALA A 18 9.85 -7.13 -11.67
N ARG A 19 8.90 -6.50 -12.38
CA ARG A 19 9.16 -5.62 -13.54
C ARG A 19 9.11 -4.15 -13.17
N CYS A 20 8.33 -3.80 -12.15
CA CYS A 20 8.09 -2.47 -11.63
C CYS A 20 8.70 -2.31 -10.23
N SER A 21 9.95 -2.75 -10.05
CA SER A 21 10.67 -2.62 -8.78
C SER A 21 10.57 -1.19 -8.25
N ASN A 22 10.43 -1.04 -6.93
CA ASN A 22 10.26 0.25 -6.30
C ASN A 22 11.46 1.18 -6.63
N SER A 23 11.22 2.22 -7.42
CA SER A 23 12.24 3.18 -7.82
C SER A 23 12.18 4.39 -6.89
N GLY A 24 13.04 4.37 -5.87
CA GLY A 24 13.19 5.51 -4.96
C GLY A 24 13.52 6.82 -5.69
N LYS A 25 14.28 6.74 -6.79
CA LYS A 25 14.58 7.90 -7.65
C LYS A 25 13.31 8.46 -8.31
N LEU A 26 12.49 7.60 -8.91
CA LEU A 26 11.25 8.04 -9.56
C LEU A 26 10.27 8.63 -8.53
N LEU A 27 10.07 7.94 -7.40
CA LEU A 27 9.22 8.45 -6.32
C LEU A 27 9.73 9.79 -5.81
N HIS A 28 11.04 9.93 -5.53
CA HIS A 28 11.64 11.20 -5.10
C HIS A 28 11.41 12.33 -6.11
N GLN A 29 11.59 12.05 -7.40
CA GLN A 29 11.36 13.01 -8.48
C GLN A 29 9.88 13.43 -8.63
N LEU A 30 8.93 12.52 -8.34
CA LEU A 30 7.50 12.85 -8.30
C LEU A 30 7.16 13.70 -7.07
N ILE A 31 7.66 13.29 -5.90
CA ILE A 31 7.41 13.94 -4.61
C ILE A 31 8.00 15.36 -4.58
N THR A 32 9.18 15.59 -5.16
CA THR A 32 9.82 16.92 -5.19
C THR A 32 9.16 17.90 -6.17
N ARG A 33 8.40 17.40 -7.14
CA ARG A 33 7.63 18.21 -8.11
C ARG A 33 6.15 18.37 -7.74
N GLN A 34 5.82 18.20 -6.46
CA GLN A 34 4.47 18.39 -5.96
C GLN A 34 4.06 19.87 -5.96
N LEU A 35 2.80 20.12 -6.30
CA LEU A 35 2.11 21.38 -6.11
C LEU A 35 1.58 21.46 -4.68
N VAL A 36 1.74 22.62 -4.04
CA VAL A 36 1.13 22.88 -2.73
C VAL A 36 -0.34 23.18 -2.94
N THR A 37 -1.22 22.30 -2.46
CA THR A 37 -2.67 22.46 -2.61
C THR A 37 -3.37 22.47 -1.25
N ARG A 38 -4.54 23.14 -1.19
CA ARG A 38 -5.45 23.09 -0.03
C ARG A 38 -6.22 21.77 0.07
N LYS A 39 -6.13 20.91 -0.94
CA LYS A 39 -6.85 19.64 -0.97
C LYS A 39 -6.15 18.62 -0.08
N LYS A 40 -6.84 18.15 0.95
CA LYS A 40 -6.26 17.28 1.99
C LYS A 40 -5.96 15.86 1.50
N TYR A 41 -6.79 15.34 0.60
CA TYR A 41 -6.76 13.95 0.16
C TYR A 41 -6.36 13.78 -1.31
N GLU A 42 -5.67 14.79 -1.86
CA GLU A 42 -5.14 14.77 -3.22
C GLU A 42 -3.70 15.27 -3.21
N LEU A 43 -2.84 14.57 -3.94
CA LEU A 43 -1.52 15.05 -4.33
C LEU A 43 -1.54 15.41 -5.81
N TRP A 44 -0.85 16.49 -6.14
CA TRP A 44 -0.71 16.96 -7.51
C TRP A 44 0.77 17.13 -7.78
N MET A 45 1.27 16.47 -8.83
CA MET A 45 2.65 16.60 -9.29
C MET A 45 2.66 17.16 -10.70
N VAL A 46 3.75 17.81 -11.11
CA VAL A 46 3.95 18.20 -12.51
C VAL A 46 5.00 17.29 -13.14
N PHE A 47 4.64 16.62 -14.24
CA PHE A 47 5.57 15.81 -15.02
C PHE A 47 5.42 16.15 -16.51
N GLY A 48 6.53 16.53 -17.16
CA GLY A 48 6.52 16.90 -18.59
C GLY A 48 5.50 18.01 -18.93
N GLY A 49 5.31 18.98 -18.03
CA GLY A 49 4.34 20.07 -18.19
C GLY A 49 2.88 19.70 -17.89
N HIS A 50 2.57 18.43 -17.59
CA HIS A 50 1.22 17.96 -17.34
C HIS A 50 1.00 17.67 -15.84
N PRO A 51 -0.20 17.98 -15.30
CA PRO A 51 -0.53 17.64 -13.92
C PRO A 51 -0.83 16.14 -13.79
N LEU A 52 -0.22 15.50 -12.79
CA LEU A 52 -0.49 14.14 -12.37
C LEU A 52 -1.17 14.17 -11.00
N LYS A 53 -2.43 13.74 -10.95
CA LYS A 53 -3.24 13.72 -9.72
C LYS A 53 -3.20 12.33 -9.08
N PHE A 54 -2.89 12.26 -7.79
CA PHE A 54 -2.96 11.05 -6.98
C PHE A 54 -3.96 11.25 -5.83
N SER A 55 -5.08 10.53 -5.88
CA SER A 55 -6.14 10.56 -4.86
C SER A 55 -6.65 9.14 -4.58
N LEU A 56 -7.66 9.02 -3.72
CA LEU A 56 -8.31 7.75 -3.40
C LEU A 56 -8.85 7.02 -4.65
N ALA A 57 -9.37 7.77 -5.63
CA ALA A 57 -9.90 7.19 -6.87
C ALA A 57 -8.80 6.53 -7.70
N GLU A 58 -7.68 7.21 -7.91
CA GLU A 58 -6.53 6.66 -8.63
C GLU A 58 -5.90 5.49 -7.85
N PHE A 59 -5.83 5.60 -6.52
CA PHE A 59 -5.34 4.52 -5.67
C PHE A 59 -6.21 3.25 -5.80
N ALA A 60 -7.54 3.40 -5.76
CA ALA A 60 -8.49 2.29 -5.95
C ALA A 60 -8.32 1.66 -7.34
N GLN A 61 -8.15 2.48 -8.37
CA GLN A 61 -7.98 1.99 -9.74
C GLN A 61 -6.69 1.18 -9.93
N ILE A 62 -5.60 1.60 -9.27
CA ILE A 62 -4.31 0.91 -9.31
C ILE A 62 -4.35 -0.38 -8.48
N THR A 63 -4.82 -0.32 -7.24
CA THR A 63 -4.72 -1.43 -6.28
C THR A 63 -5.90 -2.40 -6.33
N GLY A 64 -7.08 -1.95 -6.74
CA GLY A 64 -8.34 -2.71 -6.67
C GLY A 64 -8.88 -2.94 -5.27
N LEU A 65 -8.27 -2.32 -4.25
CA LEU A 65 -8.69 -2.50 -2.88
C LEU A 65 -10.00 -1.77 -2.58
N PRO A 66 -10.81 -2.25 -1.63
CA PRO A 66 -12.02 -1.57 -1.20
C PRO A 66 -11.68 -0.20 -0.60
N CYS A 67 -12.36 0.85 -1.07
CA CYS A 67 -12.13 2.25 -0.66
C CYS A 67 -13.38 2.91 -0.03
N GLY A 68 -14.32 2.10 0.44
CA GLY A 68 -15.51 2.53 1.18
C GLY A 68 -15.16 3.30 2.46
N ASP A 69 -16.18 3.79 3.16
CA ASP A 69 -15.95 4.52 4.40
C ASP A 69 -15.47 3.60 5.53
N ILE A 70 -14.49 4.08 6.30
CA ILE A 70 -13.98 3.35 7.46
C ILE A 70 -15.09 3.37 8.53
N PRO A 71 -15.54 2.21 9.04
CA PRO A 71 -16.62 2.18 10.01
C PRO A 71 -16.23 2.91 11.29
N LYS A 72 -17.13 3.75 11.81
CA LYS A 72 -16.89 4.62 12.98
C LYS A 72 -16.73 3.83 14.29
N ASP A 73 -17.33 2.65 14.36
CA ASP A 73 -17.33 1.77 15.53
C ASP A 73 -16.09 0.89 15.67
N VAL A 74 -15.17 0.93 14.69
CA VAL A 74 -13.84 0.32 14.85
C VAL A 74 -13.00 1.27 15.70
N GLY A 75 -13.32 1.31 16.99
CA GLY A 75 -12.85 2.31 17.93
C GLY A 75 -11.33 2.46 17.95
N ASN A 76 -10.88 3.70 18.16
CA ASN A 76 -9.50 4.06 18.49
C ASN A 76 -8.99 3.47 19.82
N LYS A 77 -9.69 2.47 20.39
CA LYS A 77 -9.22 1.73 21.55
C LYS A 77 -8.16 0.74 21.07
N ILE A 78 -6.94 1.24 20.99
CA ILE A 78 -5.73 0.42 20.93
C ILE A 78 -5.68 -0.31 22.28
N GLU A 79 -6.32 -1.47 22.38
CA GLU A 79 -6.03 -2.38 23.47
C GLU A 79 -4.56 -2.80 23.30
N LYS A 80 -3.72 -2.36 24.25
CA LYS A 80 -2.28 -2.63 24.23
C LYS A 80 -1.95 -4.07 24.60
N THR A 81 -2.94 -4.87 24.98
CA THR A 81 -2.77 -6.23 25.50
C THR A 81 -3.13 -7.26 24.43
N PRO A 82 -2.32 -8.34 24.27
CA PRO A 82 -2.69 -9.49 23.46
C PRO A 82 -4.04 -10.07 23.89
N ASP A 83 -5.06 -9.89 23.05
CA ASP A 83 -6.36 -10.54 23.20
C ASP A 83 -6.25 -12.04 22.88
N ALA A 84 -7.35 -12.78 23.00
CA ALA A 84 -7.38 -14.21 22.67
C ALA A 84 -7.01 -14.45 21.20
N THR A 85 -7.47 -13.58 20.30
CA THR A 85 -7.18 -13.60 18.86
C THR A 85 -5.68 -13.49 18.58
N TRP A 86 -4.98 -12.59 19.28
CA TRP A 86 -3.54 -12.43 19.14
C TRP A 86 -2.80 -13.72 19.51
N ARG A 87 -3.13 -14.32 20.65
CA ARG A 87 -2.47 -15.56 21.11
C ARG A 87 -2.73 -16.74 20.16
N GLU A 88 -3.94 -16.83 19.60
CA GLU A 88 -4.27 -17.85 18.59
C GLU A 88 -3.45 -17.68 17.31
N ILE A 89 -3.33 -16.45 16.80
CA ILE A 89 -2.72 -16.20 15.48
C ILE A 89 -1.21 -16.02 15.60
N ILE A 90 -0.77 -15.05 16.40
CA ILE A 90 0.64 -14.66 16.55
C ILE A 90 1.36 -15.57 17.53
N GLY A 91 0.74 -15.87 18.67
CA GLY A 91 1.32 -16.61 19.79
C GLY A 91 1.45 -15.78 21.06
N GLU A 92 2.15 -16.33 22.06
CA GLU A 92 2.23 -15.74 23.41
C GLU A 92 3.02 -14.43 23.47
N SER A 93 3.97 -14.22 22.55
CA SER A 93 4.79 -13.01 22.55
C SER A 93 4.05 -11.81 21.91
N ALA A 94 3.85 -10.76 22.70
CA ALA A 94 3.37 -9.46 22.22
C ALA A 94 4.42 -8.72 21.36
N ASP A 95 5.69 -9.12 21.46
CA ASP A 95 6.81 -8.47 20.80
C ASP A 95 7.16 -9.07 19.43
N THR A 96 6.38 -10.06 18.99
CA THR A 96 6.56 -10.74 17.71
C THR A 96 6.57 -9.75 16.55
N THR A 97 7.59 -9.82 15.69
CA THR A 97 7.76 -8.93 14.55
C THR A 97 7.21 -9.55 13.26
N LEU A 98 6.93 -8.71 12.25
CA LEU A 98 6.54 -9.17 10.92
C LEU A 98 7.63 -10.06 10.30
N THR A 99 8.92 -9.78 10.56
CA THR A 99 10.03 -10.63 10.10
C THR A 99 9.97 -12.02 10.73
N GLN A 100 9.66 -12.12 12.03
CA GLN A 100 9.48 -13.42 12.68
C GLN A 100 8.29 -14.18 12.09
N ILE A 101 7.18 -13.49 11.77
CA ILE A 101 6.03 -14.08 11.10
C ILE A 101 6.39 -14.58 9.69
N CYS A 102 7.17 -13.81 8.92
CA CYS A 102 7.69 -14.27 7.62
C CYS A 102 8.52 -15.55 7.78
N ASN A 103 9.51 -15.56 8.68
CA ASN A 103 10.36 -16.72 8.92
C ASN A 103 9.56 -17.96 9.34
N LEU A 104 8.51 -17.77 10.14
CA LEU A 104 7.60 -18.82 10.58
C LEU A 104 6.78 -19.42 9.41
N LEU A 105 6.43 -18.61 8.41
CA LEU A 105 5.77 -19.08 7.19
C LEU A 105 6.75 -19.67 6.16
N GLU A 106 8.02 -19.29 6.19
CA GLU A 106 9.07 -19.84 5.33
C GLU A 106 9.60 -21.18 5.83
N ASP A 107 9.67 -21.38 7.15
CA ASP A 107 10.12 -22.65 7.74
C ASP A 107 9.15 -23.80 7.43
N LYS A 108 9.67 -24.82 6.74
CA LYS A 108 8.85 -25.94 6.25
C LYS A 108 8.21 -26.73 7.39
N LYS A 109 8.95 -27.01 8.47
CA LYS A 109 8.47 -27.82 9.59
C LYS A 109 7.33 -27.11 10.33
N THR A 110 7.51 -25.82 10.62
CA THR A 110 6.52 -24.98 11.28
C THR A 110 5.28 -24.78 10.41
N ARG A 111 5.47 -24.60 9.09
CA ARG A 111 4.36 -24.48 8.15
C ARG A 111 3.56 -25.77 8.01
N GLU A 112 4.18 -26.94 8.13
CA GLU A 112 3.47 -28.23 8.07
C GLU A 112 2.70 -28.54 9.36
N SER A 113 3.19 -28.09 10.52
CA SER A 113 2.51 -28.30 11.81
C SER A 113 1.36 -27.34 12.09
N MET A 114 1.25 -26.24 11.34
CA MET A 114 0.25 -25.20 11.53
C MET A 114 -1.04 -25.48 10.75
N SER A 115 -2.19 -25.05 11.28
CA SER A 115 -3.46 -25.07 10.54
C SER A 115 -3.46 -24.10 9.36
N ASP A 116 -4.23 -24.42 8.31
CA ASP A 116 -4.31 -23.57 7.13
C ASP A 116 -5.00 -22.22 7.41
N ASP A 117 -5.95 -22.19 8.34
CA ASP A 117 -6.59 -20.96 8.81
C ASP A 117 -5.57 -20.01 9.47
N ARG A 118 -4.70 -20.52 10.35
CA ARG A 118 -3.66 -19.70 10.98
C ARG A 118 -2.64 -19.20 9.96
N LYS A 119 -2.23 -20.02 8.99
CA LYS A 119 -1.34 -19.60 7.88
C LYS A 119 -1.96 -18.47 7.08
N LEU A 120 -3.26 -18.57 6.77
CA LEU A 120 -4.00 -17.55 6.04
C LEU A 120 -4.03 -16.24 6.82
N LYS A 121 -4.43 -16.28 8.10
CA LYS A 121 -4.50 -15.10 8.98
C LYS A 121 -3.13 -14.41 9.10
N LEU A 122 -2.04 -15.16 9.28
CA LEU A 122 -0.68 -14.61 9.29
C LEU A 122 -0.29 -13.96 7.96
N ALA A 123 -0.60 -14.59 6.83
CA ALA A 123 -0.33 -14.03 5.52
C ALA A 123 -1.11 -12.72 5.27
N LEU A 124 -2.35 -12.63 5.76
CA LEU A 124 -3.16 -11.40 5.68
C LEU A 124 -2.55 -10.26 6.51
N ILE A 125 -2.01 -10.56 7.70
CA ILE A 125 -1.28 -9.58 8.51
C ILE A 125 -0.06 -9.06 7.75
N LEU A 126 0.72 -9.94 7.12
CA LEU A 126 1.89 -9.53 6.33
C LEU A 126 1.49 -8.62 5.15
N ILE A 127 0.36 -8.90 4.48
CA ILE A 127 -0.15 -8.04 3.41
C ILE A 127 -0.57 -6.67 3.97
N VAL A 128 -1.34 -6.64 5.05
CA VAL A 128 -1.83 -5.37 5.62
C VAL A 128 -0.71 -4.57 6.27
N ASP A 129 -0.09 -5.08 7.33
CA ASP A 129 0.91 -4.35 8.10
C ASP A 129 2.24 -4.22 7.35
N GLY A 130 2.65 -5.26 6.62
CA GLY A 130 3.93 -5.30 5.92
C GLY A 130 3.93 -4.58 4.58
N VAL A 131 2.82 -4.61 3.83
CA VAL A 131 2.76 -4.07 2.46
C VAL A 131 1.90 -2.80 2.38
N LEU A 132 0.66 -2.83 2.88
CA LEU A 132 -0.29 -1.74 2.66
C LEU A 132 -0.12 -0.56 3.62
N ILE A 133 0.17 -0.85 4.87
CA ILE A 133 0.32 0.15 5.93
C ILE A 133 1.79 0.52 6.07
N ALA A 134 2.66 -0.50 6.11
CA ALA A 134 4.13 -0.37 6.13
C ALA A 134 4.60 0.76 7.06
N ASN A 135 4.07 0.79 8.29
CA ASN A 135 4.20 1.93 9.20
C ASN A 135 5.66 2.25 9.56
N LEU A 136 6.53 1.24 9.51
CA LEU A 136 7.98 1.32 9.65
C LEU A 136 8.58 0.23 8.75
N GLN A 137 9.44 0.58 7.80
CA GLN A 137 10.22 -0.42 7.04
C GLN A 137 11.42 -0.86 7.89
N HIS A 138 11.16 -1.43 9.08
CA HIS A 138 12.19 -1.85 10.03
C HIS A 138 11.99 -3.32 10.45
N PRO A 139 13.06 -4.11 10.65
CA PRO A 139 12.97 -5.52 11.10
C PRO A 139 12.20 -5.74 12.41
N THR A 140 11.99 -4.68 13.19
CA THR A 140 11.29 -4.72 14.48
C THR A 140 9.82 -4.31 14.39
N THR A 141 9.28 -4.17 13.18
CA THR A 141 7.88 -3.80 12.98
C THR A 141 6.98 -4.91 13.51
N LYS A 142 6.02 -4.55 14.35
CA LYS A 142 5.07 -5.47 14.97
C LYS A 142 3.73 -5.42 14.24
N PRO A 143 2.96 -6.52 14.21
CA PRO A 143 1.57 -6.49 13.79
C PRO A 143 0.77 -5.44 14.58
N THR A 144 -0.16 -4.76 13.92
CA THR A 144 -1.05 -3.83 14.58
C THR A 144 -2.14 -4.63 15.31
N PRO A 145 -2.25 -4.55 16.65
CA PRO A 145 -3.20 -5.38 17.42
C PRO A 145 -4.63 -5.31 16.90
N ARG A 146 -5.09 -4.12 16.52
CA ARG A 146 -6.41 -3.90 15.92
C ARG A 146 -6.65 -4.77 14.68
N TYR A 147 -5.67 -4.88 13.78
CA TYR A 147 -5.84 -5.68 12.56
C TYR A 147 -5.81 -7.17 12.87
N VAL A 148 -5.06 -7.58 13.90
CA VAL A 148 -5.07 -8.96 14.39
C VAL A 148 -6.43 -9.32 14.98
N THR A 149 -7.01 -8.47 15.84
CA THR A 149 -8.35 -8.68 16.42
C THR A 149 -9.43 -8.78 15.34
N MET A 150 -9.34 -7.99 14.26
CA MET A 150 -10.30 -8.06 13.15
C MET A 150 -10.31 -9.41 12.44
N LEU A 151 -9.26 -10.23 12.55
CA LEU A 151 -9.21 -11.57 11.94
C LEU A 151 -10.06 -12.62 12.68
N SER A 152 -10.64 -12.27 13.83
CA SER A 152 -11.71 -13.06 14.44
C SER A 152 -12.94 -13.18 13.52
N ASP A 153 -13.17 -12.18 12.66
CA ASP A 153 -14.15 -12.22 11.58
C ASP A 153 -13.48 -11.93 10.24
N LEU A 154 -13.09 -13.01 9.56
CA LEU A 154 -12.41 -12.94 8.28
C LEU A 154 -13.26 -12.26 7.19
N GLN A 155 -14.58 -12.37 7.21
CA GLN A 155 -15.43 -11.75 6.20
C GLN A 155 -15.43 -10.24 6.35
N ASN A 156 -15.61 -9.75 7.58
CA ASN A 156 -15.50 -8.32 7.88
C ASN A 156 -14.09 -7.79 7.61
N PHE A 157 -13.04 -8.57 7.91
CA PHE A 157 -11.67 -8.20 7.58
C PHE A 157 -11.49 -8.01 6.07
N LEU A 158 -12.01 -8.92 5.23
CA LEU A 158 -11.87 -8.83 3.77
C LEU A 158 -12.71 -7.71 3.15
N GLN A 159 -13.82 -7.32 3.78
CA GLN A 159 -14.67 -6.20 3.34
C GLN A 159 -14.19 -4.83 3.85
N TYR A 160 -13.29 -4.81 4.82
CA TYR A 160 -12.74 -3.56 5.36
C TYR A 160 -12.11 -2.70 4.25
N PRO A 161 -12.26 -1.36 4.29
CA PRO A 161 -11.75 -0.47 3.26
C PRO A 161 -10.23 -0.25 3.34
N TRP A 162 -9.46 -1.32 3.16
CA TRP A 162 -7.99 -1.33 3.17
C TRP A 162 -7.39 -0.34 2.18
N GLY A 163 -8.05 -0.12 1.04
CA GLY A 163 -7.63 0.85 0.03
C GLY A 163 -7.70 2.28 0.56
N ARG A 164 -8.75 2.62 1.33
CA ARG A 164 -8.87 3.93 1.97
C ARG A 164 -7.83 4.12 3.06
N GLU A 165 -7.71 3.15 3.97
CA GLU A 165 -6.74 3.18 5.07
C GLU A 165 -5.32 3.41 4.53
N SER A 166 -4.88 2.57 3.58
CA SER A 166 -3.56 2.64 2.95
C SER A 166 -3.36 3.94 2.17
N CYS A 167 -4.35 4.38 1.39
CA CYS A 167 -4.25 5.61 0.61
C CYS A 167 -4.05 6.85 1.50
N LEU A 168 -4.80 6.94 2.61
CA LEU A 168 -4.69 8.08 3.53
C LEU A 168 -3.30 8.15 4.17
N ILE A 169 -2.77 7.00 4.62
CA ILE A 169 -1.41 6.91 5.18
C ILE A 169 -0.35 7.24 4.12
N THR A 170 -0.55 6.77 2.88
CA THR A 170 0.34 7.05 1.74
C THR A 170 0.37 8.55 1.43
N ILE A 171 -0.79 9.20 1.33
CA ILE A 171 -0.88 10.63 1.05
C ILE A 171 -0.22 11.44 2.16
N ASP A 172 -0.47 11.11 3.43
CA ASP A 172 0.12 11.78 4.57
C ASP A 172 1.65 11.66 4.59
N SER A 173 2.19 10.49 4.23
CA SER A 173 3.64 10.27 4.19
C SER A 173 4.33 11.04 3.07
N LEU A 174 3.63 11.24 1.94
CA LEU A 174 4.16 11.88 0.73
C LEU A 174 4.03 13.41 0.71
N ARG A 175 3.32 14.03 1.66
CA ARG A 175 3.09 15.49 1.67
C ARG A 175 3.71 16.21 2.87
N PRO A 176 3.93 17.53 2.76
CA PRO A 176 4.18 18.36 3.94
C PRO A 176 3.00 18.27 4.91
N ALA A 177 3.29 18.32 6.21
CA ALA A 177 2.26 18.37 7.23
C ALA A 177 1.34 19.58 6.99
N LEU A 178 0.03 19.38 7.16
CA LEU A 178 -0.97 20.42 6.94
C LEU A 178 -0.89 21.55 7.96
N GLN A 179 -0.42 21.22 9.16
CA GLN A 179 -0.29 22.13 10.28
C GLN A 179 1.12 22.00 10.87
N PRO A 180 1.69 23.11 11.34
CA PRO A 180 3.00 23.08 11.97
C PRO A 180 2.91 22.42 13.34
N VAL A 181 3.89 21.57 13.66
CA VAL A 181 3.96 20.86 14.96
C VAL A 181 4.23 21.85 16.10
N LYS A 182 4.99 22.90 15.82
CA LYS A 182 5.24 24.04 16.71
C LYS A 182 4.89 25.33 15.97
N LYS A 183 4.38 26.36 16.66
CA LYS A 183 3.96 27.63 16.04
C LYS A 183 4.98 28.29 15.09
N LYS A 184 6.29 27.98 15.23
CA LYS A 184 7.38 28.52 14.40
C LYS A 184 7.90 27.56 13.31
N ASP A 185 7.40 26.33 13.24
CA ASP A 185 7.84 25.37 12.23
C ASP A 185 7.18 25.69 10.88
N ASP A 186 7.94 25.75 9.80
CA ASP A 186 7.40 25.73 8.44
C ASP A 186 7.31 24.26 7.97
N PRO A 187 6.09 23.70 7.79
CA PRO A 187 5.92 22.32 7.36
C PRO A 187 6.54 22.02 6.01
N ILE A 188 6.55 23.00 5.09
CA ILE A 188 7.10 22.85 3.75
C ILE A 188 8.63 22.84 3.84
N LYS A 189 9.23 23.75 4.61
CA LYS A 189 10.68 23.77 4.82
C LYS A 189 11.17 22.48 5.49
N LYS A 190 10.45 21.99 6.51
CA LYS A 190 10.77 20.73 7.17
C LYS A 190 10.64 19.52 6.25
N PHE A 191 9.58 19.50 5.43
CA PHE A 191 9.39 18.45 4.45
C PHE A 191 10.48 18.46 3.37
N ARG A 192 10.85 19.64 2.86
CA ARG A 192 11.99 19.80 1.95
C ARG A 192 13.28 19.27 2.57
N ALA A 193 13.62 19.71 3.78
CA ALA A 193 14.81 19.23 4.49
C ALA A 193 14.83 17.69 4.59
N ARG A 194 13.69 17.08 4.95
CA ARG A 194 13.52 15.62 4.97
C ARG A 194 13.81 14.97 3.61
N LEU A 195 13.37 15.56 2.50
CA LEU A 195 13.64 15.03 1.16
C LEU A 195 15.10 15.16 0.72
N PHE A 196 15.88 16.05 1.35
CA PHE A 196 17.31 16.21 1.10
C PHE A 196 18.19 15.34 2.03
N ASP A 197 17.62 14.71 3.06
CA ASP A 197 18.33 14.00 4.13
C ASP A 197 18.90 12.62 3.73
N GLY A 198 19.12 12.37 2.43
CA GLY A 198 19.70 11.13 1.89
C GLY A 198 18.84 9.85 2.04
N SER A 199 17.98 9.78 3.06
CA SER A 199 17.09 8.66 3.34
C SER A 199 15.70 9.18 3.75
N VAL A 200 14.66 8.64 3.12
CA VAL A 200 13.27 8.99 3.43
C VAL A 200 12.46 7.72 3.60
N VAL A 201 11.88 7.54 4.78
CA VAL A 201 10.93 6.47 5.03
C VAL A 201 9.55 6.92 4.57
N LEU A 202 8.99 6.20 3.60
CA LEU A 202 7.62 6.39 3.13
C LEU A 202 6.72 5.33 3.76
N LYS A 203 5.56 5.75 4.25
CA LYS A 203 4.53 4.87 4.83
C LYS A 203 3.40 4.64 3.83
N GLY A 204 2.60 3.62 4.10
CA GLY A 204 1.52 3.20 3.24
C GLY A 204 2.03 2.39 2.06
N PHE A 205 1.40 2.57 0.89
CA PHE A 205 1.72 1.88 -0.34
C PHE A 205 2.21 2.85 -1.43
N PRO A 206 3.39 3.48 -1.26
CA PRO A 206 3.89 4.53 -2.16
C PRO A 206 4.14 4.02 -3.58
N ILE A 207 4.30 2.71 -3.78
CA ILE A 207 4.40 2.12 -5.12
C ILE A 207 3.14 2.39 -5.98
N ALA A 208 1.97 2.63 -5.37
CA ALA A 208 0.79 3.05 -6.12
C ALA A 208 1.02 4.35 -6.90
N LEU A 209 1.83 5.27 -6.37
CA LEU A 209 2.21 6.50 -7.05
C LEU A 209 3.09 6.23 -8.28
N GLN A 210 4.05 5.32 -8.15
CA GLN A 210 4.90 4.89 -9.26
C GLN A 210 4.07 4.18 -10.36
N LEU A 211 3.17 3.28 -9.98
CA LEU A 211 2.29 2.59 -10.92
C LEU A 211 1.34 3.57 -11.62
N LEU A 212 0.86 4.59 -10.91
CA LEU A 212 0.10 5.67 -11.52
C LEU A 212 0.92 6.43 -12.56
N ALA A 213 2.20 6.73 -12.25
CA ALA A 213 3.09 7.39 -13.21
C ALA A 213 3.31 6.52 -14.46
N PHE A 214 3.57 5.22 -14.30
CA PHE A 214 3.68 4.29 -15.43
C PHE A 214 2.42 4.20 -16.28
N LYS A 215 1.25 4.23 -15.63
CA LYS A 215 -0.03 4.22 -16.32
C LYS A 215 -0.27 5.48 -17.16
N ASN A 216 0.06 6.65 -16.62
CA ASN A 216 -0.21 7.94 -17.27
C ASN A 216 0.92 8.41 -18.19
N ILE A 217 2.12 7.84 -18.02
CA ILE A 217 3.31 8.19 -18.81
C ILE A 217 3.90 6.89 -19.36
N PRO A 218 3.31 6.33 -20.43
CA PRO A 218 3.73 5.04 -20.98
C PRO A 218 5.20 5.01 -21.39
N LYS A 219 5.77 6.15 -21.79
CA LYS A 219 7.19 6.29 -22.09
C LYS A 219 8.10 5.83 -20.93
N LEU A 220 7.68 5.95 -19.68
CA LEU A 220 8.45 5.46 -18.53
C LEU A 220 8.62 3.93 -18.54
N LEU A 221 7.71 3.20 -19.19
CA LEU A 221 7.77 1.74 -19.29
C LEU A 221 8.93 1.28 -20.20
N GLU A 222 9.35 2.10 -21.15
CA GLU A 222 10.49 1.82 -22.03
C GLU A 222 11.82 1.77 -21.25
N TRP A 223 11.88 2.41 -20.09
CA TRP A 223 13.07 2.48 -19.23
C TRP A 223 13.10 1.37 -18.17
N LEU A 224 12.05 0.54 -18.09
CA LEU A 224 12.06 -0.62 -17.21
C LEU A 224 12.96 -1.70 -17.82
N PRO A 225 13.78 -2.39 -17.01
CA PRO A 225 14.56 -3.52 -17.50
C PRO A 225 13.63 -4.53 -18.17
N SER A 226 13.82 -4.79 -19.47
CA SER A 226 13.10 -5.87 -20.14
C SER A 226 13.64 -7.19 -19.60
N ILE A 227 13.00 -7.74 -18.56
CA ILE A 227 13.23 -9.16 -18.26
C ILE A 227 12.46 -9.90 -19.35
N ARG A 228 13.20 -10.30 -20.40
CA ARG A 228 12.70 -11.05 -21.56
C ARG A 228 11.91 -12.27 -21.05
N GLY A 229 10.59 -12.24 -21.21
CA GLY A 229 9.69 -13.32 -20.83
C GLY A 229 8.25 -13.04 -21.30
N PRO A 230 7.43 -14.07 -21.54
CA PRO A 230 6.17 -14.03 -22.32
C PRO A 230 4.99 -13.23 -21.73
N HIS A 231 5.22 -12.41 -20.70
CA HIS A 231 4.22 -11.54 -20.09
C HIS A 231 4.52 -10.06 -20.36
N SER A 232 4.71 -9.68 -21.63
CA SER A 232 5.05 -8.31 -22.03
C SER A 232 3.84 -7.37 -21.92
N LEU A 233 4.11 -6.11 -21.55
CA LEU A 233 3.09 -5.05 -21.32
C LEU A 233 2.32 -4.63 -22.59
N GLY A 234 2.72 -5.15 -23.77
CA GLY A 234 1.98 -4.97 -25.01
C GLY A 234 0.56 -5.54 -24.98
N TYR A 235 0.24 -6.42 -24.01
CA TYR A 235 -1.09 -6.99 -23.83
C TYR A 235 -2.05 -6.07 -23.06
N LEU A 236 -1.57 -5.29 -22.08
CA LEU A 236 -2.43 -4.37 -21.31
C LEU A 236 -2.81 -3.11 -22.09
N SER A 237 -2.01 -2.71 -23.09
CA SER A 237 -2.39 -1.63 -24.01
C SER A 237 -3.45 -2.06 -25.04
N ARG A 238 -3.69 -3.36 -25.25
CA ARG A 238 -4.61 -3.86 -26.29
C ARG A 238 -5.99 -4.28 -25.76
N HIS A 239 -6.15 -4.45 -24.45
CA HIS A 239 -7.43 -4.90 -23.86
C HIS A 239 -8.16 -3.85 -23.02
N CYS A 240 -7.67 -2.61 -23.00
CA CYS A 240 -8.40 -1.45 -22.44
C CYS A 240 -8.78 -0.45 -23.54
N SER A 241 -9.13 -0.94 -24.73
CA SER A 241 -9.91 -0.19 -25.71
C SER A 241 -11.37 -0.54 -25.48
N ILE A 242 -12.04 0.28 -24.67
CA ILE A 242 -13.50 0.29 -24.64
C ILE A 242 -13.96 0.61 -26.05
N THR A 243 -14.76 -0.31 -26.58
CA THR A 243 -15.64 -0.16 -27.74
C THR A 243 -16.44 1.14 -27.60
N HIS A 244 -16.01 2.20 -28.30
CA HIS A 244 -16.95 3.19 -28.81
C HIS A 244 -17.28 2.79 -30.25
N ALA A 245 -18.40 2.09 -30.40
CA ALA A 245 -19.10 1.97 -31.67
C ALA A 245 -20.61 1.99 -31.39
N SER A 246 -21.31 2.79 -32.21
CA SER A 246 -22.76 3.02 -32.29
C SER A 246 -23.30 4.16 -31.39
N GLN A 247 -23.91 5.24 -31.89
CA GLN A 247 -24.31 5.65 -33.24
C GLN A 247 -24.58 7.17 -33.19
N ARG A 248 -24.17 7.91 -34.23
CA ARG A 248 -24.76 9.21 -34.62
C ARG A 248 -25.69 8.92 -35.80
N GLU A 249 -26.83 9.61 -35.77
CA GLU A 249 -27.70 10.06 -36.88
C GLU A 249 -28.15 9.04 -37.94
#